data_AF-A0A2N2C9E3-F1
#
_entry.id   AF-A0A2N2C9E3-F1
#
_cell.length_a   1.000
_cell.length_b   1.000
_cell.length_c   1.000
_cell.angle_alpha   90.00
_cell.angle_beta   90.00
_cell.angle_gamma   90.00
#
_symmetry.space_group_name_H-M   'P 1'
#
loop_
_entity.id
_entity.type
_entity.pdbx_description
1 polymer ?
#
loop_
_entity_poly.entity_id
_entity_poly.type
_entity_poly.pdbx_seq_one_letter_code
_entity_poly.pdbx_strand_id
1 'polypeptide(L)'
;MQVLLILFGDKFMNVMNKDKIVKYILLVMVFILLSGCRPIEGLEPSEGPTEPVEAPVSEDEIPLEPETPESEETGILHVQIIADVLNVRETASINSTIVDKVKENAVFEVLEEAKDADDQVWYKIKTEQEVLGWIFGAYCIPVDDEESLDTTVSDG
;
A
#
# COMPACT_ATOMS: atom_id res chain seq x y z
N MET A 1 -0.54 -26.05 -7.83
CA MET A 1 -0.36 -24.70 -7.26
C MET A 1 0.71 -23.90 -8.03
N GLN A 2 0.82 -24.08 -9.36
CA GLN A 2 1.93 -23.55 -10.17
C GLN A 2 1.46 -22.76 -11.40
N VAL A 3 0.15 -22.48 -11.50
CA VAL A 3 -0.45 -21.74 -12.62
C VAL A 3 -0.80 -20.30 -12.21
N LEU A 4 -0.98 -20.03 -10.90
CA LEU A 4 -1.35 -18.70 -10.41
C LEU A 4 -0.18 -17.67 -10.41
N LEU A 5 1.07 -18.15 -10.47
CA LEU A 5 2.26 -17.29 -10.49
C LEU A 5 2.57 -16.69 -11.86
N ILE A 6 2.04 -17.26 -12.95
CA ILE A 6 2.39 -16.81 -14.30
C ILE A 6 1.55 -15.59 -14.72
N LEU A 7 0.29 -15.50 -14.27
CA LEU A 7 -0.59 -14.38 -14.64
C LEU A 7 -0.31 -13.10 -13.84
N PHE A 8 0.35 -13.18 -12.68
CA PHE A 8 0.78 -12.01 -11.92
C PHE A 8 2.13 -11.45 -12.40
N GLY A 9 2.94 -12.25 -13.11
CA GLY A 9 4.29 -11.88 -13.53
C GLY A 9 4.34 -10.91 -14.71
N ASP A 10 3.50 -11.11 -15.72
CA ASP A 10 3.64 -10.38 -17.00
C ASP A 10 3.17 -8.92 -16.92
N LYS A 11 2.18 -8.61 -16.07
CA LYS A 11 1.65 -7.25 -15.94
C LYS A 11 2.45 -6.40 -14.95
N PHE A 12 3.03 -7.01 -13.90
CA PHE A 12 3.80 -6.32 -12.89
C PHE A 12 5.25 -6.03 -13.32
N MET A 13 5.86 -6.91 -14.13
CA MET A 13 7.24 -6.69 -14.61
C MET A 13 7.38 -5.54 -15.61
N ASN A 14 6.30 -5.11 -16.27
CA ASN A 14 6.35 -4.03 -17.26
C ASN A 14 6.35 -2.61 -16.65
N VAL A 15 6.04 -2.48 -15.35
CA VAL A 15 5.93 -1.19 -14.63
C VAL A 15 7.23 -0.83 -13.88
N MET A 16 8.13 -1.79 -13.66
CA MET A 16 9.39 -1.54 -12.96
C MET A 16 10.50 -1.08 -13.90
N ASN A 17 11.24 -0.03 -13.54
CA ASN A 17 12.42 0.41 -14.31
C ASN A 17 13.45 -0.71 -14.45
N LYS A 18 14.17 -0.76 -15.58
CA LYS A 18 15.13 -1.82 -15.92
C LYS A 18 16.15 -2.13 -14.81
N ASP A 19 16.63 -1.12 -14.10
CA ASP A 19 17.57 -1.28 -12.98
C ASP A 19 16.91 -1.92 -11.75
N LYS A 20 15.63 -1.62 -11.52
CA LYS A 20 14.82 -2.21 -10.44
C LYS A 20 14.49 -3.67 -10.76
N ILE A 21 14.18 -3.99 -12.01
CA ILE A 21 13.93 -5.37 -12.49
C ILE A 21 15.17 -6.25 -12.28
N VAL A 22 16.35 -5.80 -12.72
CA VAL A 22 17.58 -6.58 -12.60
C VAL A 22 17.94 -6.84 -11.14
N LYS A 23 17.78 -5.84 -10.28
CA LYS A 23 18.01 -5.98 -8.83
C LYS A 23 17.01 -6.93 -8.17
N TYR A 24 15.74 -6.88 -8.58
CA TYR A 24 14.70 -7.79 -8.09
C TYR A 24 14.98 -9.24 -8.50
N ILE A 25 15.35 -9.48 -9.76
CA ILE A 25 15.73 -10.81 -10.26
C ILE A 25 16.92 -11.36 -9.47
N LEU A 26 17.94 -10.54 -9.21
CA LEU A 26 19.13 -10.95 -8.47
C LEU A 26 18.80 -11.26 -7.00
N LEU A 27 17.92 -10.49 -6.36
CA LEU A 27 17.46 -10.70 -4.99
C LEU A 27 16.66 -12.01 -4.87
N VAL A 28 15.74 -12.27 -5.81
CA VAL A 28 14.94 -13.50 -5.84
C VAL A 28 15.81 -14.74 -6.06
N MET A 29 16.79 -14.68 -6.97
CA MET A 29 17.73 -15.80 -7.16
C MET A 29 18.54 -16.10 -5.89
N VAL A 30 18.96 -15.08 -5.14
CA VAL A 30 19.66 -15.26 -3.86
C VAL A 30 18.75 -15.90 -2.81
N PHE A 31 17.49 -15.48 -2.72
CA PHE A 31 16.51 -16.04 -1.77
C PHE A 31 16.18 -17.51 -2.06
N ILE A 32 16.09 -17.89 -3.34
CA ILE A 32 15.87 -19.27 -3.78
C ILE A 32 17.07 -20.15 -3.40
N LEU A 33 18.30 -19.63 -3.52
CA LEU A 33 19.52 -20.37 -3.16
C LEU A 33 19.77 -20.46 -1.65
N LEU A 34 19.27 -19.50 -0.87
CA LEU A 34 19.37 -19.49 0.60
C LEU A 34 18.28 -20.32 1.31
N SER A 35 17.26 -20.78 0.58
CA SER A 35 16.13 -21.56 1.12
C SER A 35 16.45 -23.05 1.33
N GLY A 36 17.71 -23.39 1.63
CA GLY A 36 18.10 -24.73 2.08
C GLY A 36 17.27 -25.14 3.31
N CYS A 37 16.56 -26.26 3.19
CA CYS A 37 15.57 -26.75 4.16
C CYS A 37 16.09 -26.77 5.61
N ARG A 38 15.34 -26.17 6.55
CA ARG A 38 15.49 -26.43 7.98
C ARG A 38 14.44 -27.48 8.41
N PRO A 39 14.81 -28.56 9.11
CA PRO A 39 13.85 -29.43 9.79
C PRO A 39 13.11 -28.66 10.88
N ILE A 40 11.80 -28.84 10.96
CA ILE A 40 10.94 -28.30 12.02
C ILE A 40 10.95 -29.34 13.16
N GLU A 41 11.60 -29.03 14.28
CA GLU A 41 11.61 -29.86 15.50
C GLU A 41 10.87 -29.17 16.65
N GLY A 42 9.84 -29.86 17.16
CA GLY A 42 9.25 -29.75 18.51
C GLY A 42 8.42 -28.49 18.83
N LEU A 43 7.09 -28.53 19.01
CA LEU A 43 6.34 -29.03 20.20
C LEU A 43 6.87 -28.38 21.51
N GLU A 44 6.13 -27.59 22.30
CA GLU A 44 4.76 -27.79 22.79
C GLU A 44 4.07 -26.47 23.25
N PRO A 45 2.73 -26.49 23.44
CA PRO A 45 1.91 -25.39 23.94
C PRO A 45 1.92 -25.32 25.48
N SER A 46 1.98 -24.11 26.05
CA SER A 46 1.72 -23.87 27.46
C SER A 46 0.43 -23.08 27.62
N GLU A 47 -0.62 -23.75 28.09
CA GLU A 47 -1.83 -23.14 28.62
C GLU A 47 -1.51 -22.28 29.86
N GLY A 48 -2.42 -21.35 30.19
CA GLY A 48 -2.30 -20.32 31.24
C GLY A 48 -2.33 -20.88 32.68
N PRO A 49 -3.03 -20.27 33.67
CA PRO A 49 -3.85 -19.04 33.68
C PRO A 49 -3.51 -18.08 34.85
N THR A 50 -4.02 -16.82 34.80
CA THR A 50 -4.76 -16.15 35.90
C THR A 50 -5.09 -14.70 35.53
N GLU A 51 -6.39 -14.43 35.35
CA GLU A 51 -7.08 -13.17 35.67
C GLU A 51 -6.86 -12.77 37.17
N PRO A 52 -7.47 -11.71 37.71
CA PRO A 52 -7.79 -10.36 37.21
C PRO A 52 -7.28 -9.28 38.19
N VAL A 53 -6.82 -8.12 37.74
CA VAL A 53 -6.86 -6.93 38.63
C VAL A 53 -7.27 -5.70 37.84
N GLU A 54 -8.28 -5.06 38.41
CA GLU A 54 -9.12 -3.99 37.92
C GLU A 54 -8.38 -2.66 37.69
N ALA A 55 -8.99 -1.85 36.82
CA ALA A 55 -8.73 -0.42 36.67
C ALA A 55 -8.94 0.32 38.02
N PRO A 56 -8.31 1.48 38.21
CA PRO A 56 -8.91 2.68 37.65
C PRO A 56 -7.90 3.58 36.93
N VAL A 57 -8.23 3.94 35.68
CA VAL A 57 -7.57 5.02 34.94
C VAL A 57 -8.56 6.18 34.88
N SER A 58 -8.16 7.32 35.43
CA SER A 58 -8.83 8.61 35.42
C SER A 58 -7.81 9.62 35.98
N GLU A 59 -7.54 10.83 35.49
CA GLU A 59 -7.93 11.67 34.34
C GLU A 59 -6.87 12.80 34.26
N ASP A 60 -6.85 13.55 33.14
CA ASP A 60 -6.37 14.96 33.00
C ASP A 60 -4.83 15.22 32.98
N GLU A 61 -4.18 15.98 32.07
CA GLU A 61 -4.54 17.02 31.06
C GLU A 61 -3.56 17.00 29.85
N ILE A 62 -4.02 17.07 28.58
CA ILE A 62 -3.94 18.16 27.55
C ILE A 62 -2.57 18.93 27.41
N PRO A 63 -2.27 19.58 26.26
CA PRO A 63 -1.78 19.11 24.96
C PRO A 63 -0.36 19.63 24.63
N LEU A 64 0.40 18.94 23.78
CA LEU A 64 1.57 19.52 23.12
C LEU A 64 1.36 19.49 21.60
N GLU A 65 1.49 20.68 21.01
CA GLU A 65 1.38 21.08 19.61
C GLU A 65 1.66 19.97 18.57
N PRO A 66 0.80 19.77 17.56
CA PRO A 66 1.23 19.09 16.35
C PRO A 66 2.19 20.02 15.60
N GLU A 67 3.49 19.75 15.73
CA GLU A 67 4.51 20.18 14.77
C GLU A 67 4.01 19.75 13.39
N THR A 68 3.54 20.72 12.61
CA THR A 68 3.07 20.54 11.24
C THR A 68 4.26 20.07 10.42
N PRO A 69 4.29 18.86 9.83
CA PRO A 69 5.33 18.52 8.88
C PRO A 69 5.15 19.44 7.67
N GLU A 70 6.11 20.35 7.53
CA GLU A 70 6.31 21.23 6.40
C GLU A 70 6.33 20.38 5.12
N SER A 71 5.30 20.57 4.31
CA SER A 71 5.04 19.87 3.06
C SER A 71 6.19 20.11 2.09
N GLU A 72 7.09 19.14 1.96
CA GLU A 72 7.99 19.04 0.83
C GLU A 72 7.11 18.93 -0.44
N GLU A 73 7.20 19.89 -1.38
CA GLU A 73 6.56 19.82 -2.69
C GLU A 73 7.20 18.71 -3.53
N THR A 74 6.91 17.46 -3.18
CA THR A 74 6.97 16.34 -4.10
C THR A 74 5.72 16.41 -4.95
N GLY A 75 5.87 16.38 -6.28
CA GLY A 75 4.77 16.54 -7.24
C GLY A 75 3.53 15.70 -6.88
N ILE A 76 2.36 16.26 -7.19
CA ILE A 76 1.06 15.63 -6.92
C ILE A 76 1.01 14.28 -7.64
N LEU A 77 0.86 13.19 -6.89
CA LEU A 77 0.71 11.84 -7.42
C LEU A 77 -0.78 11.53 -7.58
N HIS A 78 -1.20 11.19 -8.79
CA HIS A 78 -2.52 10.62 -9.06
C HIS A 78 -2.43 9.11 -9.27
N VAL A 79 -3.45 8.37 -8.83
CA VAL A 79 -3.56 6.92 -9.02
C VAL A 79 -4.93 6.53 -9.57
N GLN A 80 -4.93 5.63 -10.56
CA GLN A 80 -6.13 5.00 -11.12
C GLN A 80 -6.38 3.62 -10.52
N ILE A 81 -7.63 3.34 -10.15
CA ILE A 81 -8.05 2.03 -9.61
C ILE A 81 -8.27 1.01 -10.74
N ILE A 82 -7.70 -0.18 -10.61
CA ILE A 82 -7.86 -1.29 -11.59
C ILE A 82 -8.69 -2.48 -11.10
N ALA A 83 -9.22 -2.40 -9.88
CA ALA A 83 -10.12 -3.42 -9.34
C ALA A 83 -11.58 -2.98 -9.49
N ASP A 84 -12.48 -3.90 -9.85
CA ASP A 84 -13.94 -3.64 -9.96
C ASP A 84 -14.48 -2.86 -8.75
N VAL A 85 -14.10 -3.30 -7.56
CA VAL A 85 -14.40 -2.66 -6.28
C VAL A 85 -13.19 -2.80 -5.35
N LEU A 86 -12.64 -1.68 -4.91
CA LEU A 86 -11.54 -1.63 -3.94
C LEU A 86 -12.03 -1.09 -2.60
N ASN A 87 -11.66 -1.76 -1.51
CA ASN A 87 -11.99 -1.32 -0.16
C ASN A 87 -11.07 -0.18 0.28
N VAL A 88 -11.67 0.87 0.84
CA VAL A 88 -10.97 1.94 1.55
C VAL A 88 -10.98 1.59 3.03
N ARG A 89 -9.81 1.60 3.68
CA ARG A 89 -9.63 1.17 5.07
C ARG A 89 -9.20 2.30 5.98
N GLU A 90 -9.49 2.17 7.26
CA GLU A 90 -9.14 3.19 8.27
C GLU A 90 -7.62 3.35 8.44
N THR A 91 -6.85 2.27 8.29
CA THR A 91 -5.39 2.24 8.36
C THR A 91 -4.80 1.42 7.22
N ALA A 92 -3.50 1.62 6.94
CA ALA A 92 -2.72 0.86 5.95
C ALA A 92 -2.49 -0.60 6.38
N SER A 93 -3.56 -1.41 6.43
CA SER A 93 -3.52 -2.81 6.80
C SER A 93 -4.75 -3.59 6.30
N ILE A 94 -4.55 -4.82 5.84
CA ILE A 94 -5.64 -5.72 5.43
C ILE A 94 -6.59 -6.13 6.56
N ASN A 95 -6.16 -5.99 7.81
CA ASN A 95 -6.96 -6.35 9.00
C ASN A 95 -7.75 -5.15 9.54
N SER A 96 -7.57 -3.97 8.97
CA SER A 96 -8.24 -2.73 9.39
C SER A 96 -9.69 -2.65 8.95
N THR A 97 -10.50 -1.82 9.62
CA THR A 97 -11.91 -1.61 9.28
C THR A 97 -12.07 -1.04 7.87
N ILE A 98 -13.05 -1.52 7.12
CA ILE A 98 -13.43 -0.94 5.82
C ILE A 98 -14.37 0.24 6.08
N VAL A 99 -13.97 1.43 5.65
CA VAL A 99 -14.71 2.68 5.84
C VAL A 99 -15.48 3.13 4.59
N ASP A 100 -15.01 2.74 3.40
CA ASP A 100 -15.68 3.04 2.13
C ASP A 100 -15.26 2.04 1.03
N LYS A 101 -15.81 2.20 -0.18
CA LYS A 101 -15.44 1.43 -1.38
C LYS A 101 -15.38 2.34 -2.60
N VAL A 102 -14.34 2.17 -3.40
CA VAL A 102 -14.14 2.87 -4.68
C VAL A 102 -14.22 1.87 -5.84
N LYS A 103 -14.50 2.38 -7.04
CA LYS A 103 -14.72 1.55 -8.25
C LYS A 103 -13.55 1.64 -9.22
N GLU A 104 -13.47 0.66 -10.11
CA GLU A 104 -12.55 0.66 -11.24
C GLU A 104 -12.59 1.98 -12.03
N ASN A 105 -11.45 2.38 -12.57
CA ASN A 105 -11.22 3.59 -13.37
C ASN A 105 -11.36 4.93 -12.61
N ALA A 106 -11.75 4.93 -11.34
CA ALA A 106 -11.67 6.13 -10.52
C ALA A 106 -10.20 6.57 -10.36
N VAL A 107 -9.97 7.88 -10.38
CA VAL A 107 -8.65 8.49 -10.20
C VAL A 107 -8.67 9.32 -8.93
N PHE A 108 -7.66 9.14 -8.07
CA PHE A 108 -7.53 9.87 -6.81
C PHE A 108 -6.15 10.49 -6.69
N GLU A 109 -6.11 11.68 -6.10
CA GLU A 109 -4.89 12.26 -5.56
C GLU A 109 -4.42 11.47 -4.34
N VAL A 110 -3.14 11.14 -4.31
CA VAL A 110 -2.49 10.48 -3.17
C VAL A 110 -2.06 11.56 -2.19
N LEU A 111 -2.65 11.53 -1.00
CA LEU A 111 -2.33 12.46 0.08
C LEU A 111 -1.11 12.00 0.89
N GLU A 112 -0.99 10.69 1.11
CA GLU A 112 0.11 10.07 1.85
C GLU A 112 0.40 8.67 1.29
N GLU A 113 1.66 8.24 1.39
CA GLU A 113 2.09 6.85 1.16
C GLU A 113 2.53 6.21 2.49
N ALA A 114 2.15 4.95 2.71
CA ALA A 114 2.64 4.15 3.82
C ALA A 114 2.98 2.73 3.37
N LYS A 115 3.77 2.04 4.20
CA LYS A 115 4.02 0.60 4.08
C LYS A 115 3.50 -0.12 5.30
N ASP A 116 2.89 -1.29 5.09
CA ASP A 116 2.48 -2.17 6.18
C ASP A 116 3.64 -3.04 6.69
N ALA A 117 3.32 -3.96 7.60
CA ALA A 117 4.30 -4.87 8.21
C ALA A 117 4.95 -5.85 7.21
N ASP A 118 4.35 -6.02 6.03
CA ASP A 118 4.83 -6.88 4.96
C ASP A 118 5.50 -6.07 3.82
N ASP A 119 5.88 -4.81 4.10
CA ASP A 119 6.48 -3.85 3.17
C ASP A 119 5.59 -3.51 1.94
N GLN A 120 4.27 -3.72 2.04
CA GLN A 120 3.35 -3.47 0.94
C GLN A 120 2.87 -2.02 0.97
N VAL A 121 2.76 -1.39 -0.21
CA VAL A 121 2.43 0.04 -0.33
C VAL A 121 0.92 0.26 -0.20
N TRP A 122 0.57 1.32 0.53
CA TRP A 122 -0.78 1.83 0.70
C TRP A 122 -0.80 3.33 0.39
N TYR A 123 -1.88 3.78 -0.25
CA TYR A 123 -2.10 5.20 -0.54
C TYR A 123 -3.28 5.71 0.26
N LYS A 124 -3.11 6.87 0.89
CA LYS A 124 -4.21 7.59 1.54
C LYS A 124 -4.87 8.49 0.52
N ILE A 125 -6.19 8.39 0.43
CA ILE A 125 -7.02 9.16 -0.50
C ILE A 125 -8.20 9.80 0.25
N LYS A 126 -8.84 10.78 -0.38
CA LYS A 126 -10.15 11.31 0.01
C LYS A 126 -11.20 10.87 -1.02
N THR A 127 -12.26 10.19 -0.58
CA THR A 127 -13.34 9.76 -1.50
C THR A 127 -14.28 10.92 -1.85
N GLU A 128 -15.15 10.72 -2.84
CA GLU A 128 -16.17 11.71 -3.24
C GLU A 128 -17.13 12.05 -2.08
N GLN A 129 -17.30 11.12 -1.14
CA GLN A 129 -18.09 11.27 0.08
C GLN A 129 -17.32 11.92 1.23
N GLU A 130 -16.16 12.51 0.93
CA GLU A 130 -15.25 13.16 1.88
C GLU A 130 -14.67 12.23 2.96
N VAL A 131 -14.69 10.91 2.75
CA VAL A 131 -14.09 9.94 3.66
C VAL A 131 -12.59 9.84 3.38
N LEU A 132 -11.76 10.02 4.41
CA LEU A 132 -10.33 9.75 4.34
C LEU A 132 -10.06 8.28 4.66
N GLY A 133 -9.21 7.64 3.86
CA GLY A 133 -8.75 6.29 4.17
C GLY A 133 -7.72 5.75 3.20
N TRP A 134 -7.29 4.52 3.47
CA TRP A 134 -6.18 3.84 2.83
C TRP A 134 -6.66 2.81 1.83
N ILE A 135 -6.13 2.89 0.62
CA ILE A 135 -6.31 1.91 -0.45
C ILE A 135 -5.03 1.14 -0.69
N PHE A 136 -5.18 -0.13 -1.07
CA PHE A 136 -4.04 -0.99 -1.27
C PHE A 136 -3.37 -0.71 -2.63
N GLY A 137 -2.10 -0.32 -2.62
CA GLY A 137 -1.38 0.18 -3.79
C GLY A 137 -1.23 -0.84 -4.91
N ALA A 138 -1.30 -2.15 -4.61
CA ALA A 138 -1.26 -3.20 -5.64
C ALA A 138 -2.45 -3.15 -6.62
N TYR A 139 -3.53 -2.44 -6.28
CA TYR A 139 -4.70 -2.23 -7.14
C TYR A 139 -4.74 -0.82 -7.75
N CYS A 140 -3.61 -0.12 -7.75
CA CYS A 140 -3.48 1.26 -8.19
C CYS A 140 -2.40 1.37 -9.27
N ILE A 141 -2.64 2.19 -10.29
CA ILE A 141 -1.65 2.56 -11.32
C ILE A 141 -1.41 4.07 -11.26
N PRO A 142 -0.17 4.54 -11.08
CA PRO A 142 0.15 5.97 -11.18
C PRO A 142 -0.27 6.56 -12.53
N VAL A 143 -0.83 7.77 -12.51
CA VAL A 143 -1.21 8.54 -13.68
C VAL A 143 -0.33 9.78 -13.74
N ASP A 144 0.47 9.90 -14.80
CA ASP A 144 1.29 11.08 -15.05
C ASP A 144 0.49 12.06 -15.94
N ASP A 145 0.33 13.31 -15.49
CA ASP A 145 -0.40 14.37 -16.20
C ASP A 145 0.42 15.00 -17.36
N GLU A 146 1.17 14.19 -18.11
CA GLU A 146 2.05 14.64 -19.22
C GLU A 146 1.31 14.79 -20.56
N GLU A 147 -0.02 14.91 -20.55
CA GLU A 147 -0.83 15.13 -21.76
C GLU A 147 -1.41 16.56 -21.79
N SER A 148 -0.61 17.56 -22.18
CA SER A 148 -1.08 18.70 -22.99
C SER A 148 0.03 19.70 -23.36
N LEU A 149 0.91 19.34 -24.31
CA LEU A 149 1.52 20.34 -25.20
C LEU A 149 1.58 19.80 -26.64
N ASP A 150 0.43 19.44 -27.22
CA ASP A 150 0.30 19.39 -28.67
C ASP A 150 0.09 20.82 -29.20
N THR A 151 1.19 21.51 -29.45
CA THR A 151 1.16 22.72 -30.29
C THR A 151 0.92 22.30 -31.73
N THR A 152 -0.34 22.31 -32.12
CA THR A 152 -0.78 22.30 -33.51
C THR A 152 -0.14 23.46 -34.27
N VAL A 153 1.00 23.23 -34.91
CA VAL A 153 1.53 24.14 -35.94
C VAL A 153 0.76 23.87 -37.22
N SER A 154 -0.38 24.56 -37.30
CA SER A 154 -1.07 24.89 -38.55
C SER A 154 -0.26 25.97 -39.28
N ASP A 155 0.42 25.60 -40.36
CA ASP A 155 0.81 26.48 -41.48
C ASP A 155 1.27 25.54 -42.62
N GLY A 156 0.80 25.58 -43.86
CA GLY A 156 -0.18 26.37 -44.60
C GLY A 156 -0.18 25.83 -46.03
#